data_AF-A0A2G1ZLU6-F1
#
_entry.id   AF-A0A2G1ZLU6-F1
#
_cell.length_a   1.000
_cell.length_b   1.000
_cell.length_c   1.000
_cell.angle_alpha   90.00
_cell.angle_beta   90.00
_cell.angle_gamma   90.00
#
_symmetry.space_group_name_H-M   'P 1'
#
loop_
_entity.id
_entity.type
_entity.pdbx_description
1 polymer ?
#
loop_
_entity_poly.entity_id
_entity_poly.type
_entity_poly.pdbx_seq_one_letter_code
_entity_poly.pdbx_strand_id
1 'polypeptide(L)'
;MIWLALALSAGFYWTDVGPKQALVCQVTELESCLANLSTQVRRQLPQTIDGLNHAMARRGAMVLPLVDTEVSGLILISPSHIPQTILVDLSGELHSFPLVESQKLTLWHELGHLQAAVLVDKGLMEGLTDYQHEWVADCYLVWRSARETQGLDLAWQQYHRRNIDVMKDVSFMSHWTVPVLSQLLSRYNLEELTRFATFDALMRDFLPQLEQANQDTLDEFSSLIHRSFSTQASLHLPSYMYWRKPALRQYFESTLVSLLGRDGANLWLQEQSMLMTL
;
A
#
# COMPACT_ATOMS: atom_id res chain seq x y z
N MET A 1 20.97 -7.92 5.82
CA MET A 1 21.38 -7.40 4.49
C MET A 1 21.96 -8.46 3.56
N ILE A 2 22.71 -9.47 4.02
CA ILE A 2 23.29 -10.50 3.13
C ILE A 2 22.24 -11.48 2.57
N TRP A 3 21.16 -11.76 3.32
CA TRP A 3 20.16 -12.77 2.95
C TRP A 3 19.21 -12.37 1.81
N LEU A 4 18.81 -11.09 1.69
CA LEU A 4 17.97 -10.65 0.55
C LEU A 4 18.74 -10.59 -0.77
N ALA A 5 20.03 -10.24 -0.74
CA ALA A 5 20.86 -10.16 -1.95
C ALA A 5 21.20 -11.56 -2.51
N LEU A 6 21.33 -12.58 -1.66
CA LEU A 6 21.51 -13.98 -2.07
C LEU A 6 20.21 -14.70 -2.47
N ALA A 7 19.07 -14.28 -1.91
CA ALA A 7 17.75 -14.84 -2.27
C ALA A 7 17.28 -14.44 -3.68
N LEU A 8 17.72 -13.29 -4.19
CA LEU A 8 17.35 -12.81 -5.52
C LEU A 8 18.05 -13.57 -6.67
N SER A 9 19.10 -14.34 -6.40
CA SER A 9 19.75 -15.21 -7.41
C SER A 9 19.13 -16.60 -7.55
N ALA A 10 18.24 -17.00 -6.64
CA ALA A 10 17.61 -18.33 -6.64
C ALA A 10 16.18 -18.34 -7.23
N GLY A 11 15.70 -17.21 -7.78
CA GLY A 11 14.35 -17.07 -8.32
C GLY A 11 13.20 -17.15 -7.32
N PHE A 12 13.45 -17.68 -6.13
CA PHE A 12 12.48 -17.82 -5.06
C PHE A 12 13.13 -17.88 -3.67
N TYR A 13 12.33 -17.65 -2.64
CA TYR A 13 12.72 -17.86 -1.24
C TYR A 13 11.49 -17.96 -0.32
N TRP A 14 11.71 -18.50 0.87
CA TRP A 14 10.71 -18.54 1.94
C TRP A 14 10.89 -17.36 2.88
N THR A 15 9.79 -16.77 3.35
CA THR A 15 9.80 -15.69 4.33
C THR A 15 8.71 -15.88 5.37
N ASP A 16 8.97 -15.44 6.59
CA ASP A 16 8.06 -15.68 7.71
C ASP A 16 6.82 -14.78 7.66
N VAL A 17 5.67 -15.39 7.97
CA VAL A 17 4.38 -14.75 8.15
C VAL A 17 3.79 -15.23 9.48
N GLY A 18 4.21 -14.60 10.56
CA GLY A 18 3.81 -15.01 11.90
C GLY A 18 4.36 -16.41 12.22
N PRO A 19 3.51 -17.40 12.54
CA PRO A 19 3.96 -18.78 12.78
C PRO A 19 4.15 -19.60 11.50
N LYS A 20 3.71 -19.10 10.33
CA LYS A 20 3.77 -19.78 9.03
C LYS A 20 4.82 -19.14 8.13
N GLN A 21 5.04 -19.71 6.95
CA GLN A 21 5.90 -19.13 5.92
C GLN A 21 5.14 -18.87 4.62
N ALA A 22 5.57 -17.87 3.87
CA ALA A 22 5.15 -17.61 2.51
C ALA A 22 6.28 -17.95 1.54
N LEU A 23 5.93 -18.62 0.44
CA LEU A 23 6.85 -18.82 -0.67
C LEU A 23 6.76 -17.60 -1.59
N VAL A 24 7.87 -16.92 -1.83
CA VAL A 24 7.97 -15.81 -2.79
C VAL A 24 8.62 -16.33 -4.05
N CYS A 25 7.92 -16.24 -5.19
CA CYS A 25 8.41 -16.65 -6.50
C CYS A 25 8.54 -15.46 -7.44
N GLN A 26 9.66 -15.38 -8.18
CA GLN A 26 9.70 -14.56 -9.38
C GLN A 26 8.94 -15.25 -10.52
N VAL A 27 8.17 -14.48 -11.29
CA VAL A 27 7.36 -15.04 -12.39
C VAL A 27 8.19 -15.74 -13.48
N THR A 28 9.48 -15.40 -13.60
CA THR A 28 10.42 -16.03 -14.54
C THR A 28 10.89 -17.41 -14.11
N GLU A 29 10.69 -17.78 -12.85
CA GLU A 29 11.15 -19.04 -12.25
C GLU A 29 10.00 -19.80 -11.56
N LEU A 30 8.77 -19.64 -12.06
CA LEU A 30 7.59 -20.24 -11.42
C LEU A 30 7.65 -21.76 -11.37
N GLU A 31 8.15 -22.43 -12.41
CA GLU A 31 8.18 -23.89 -12.44
C GLU A 31 9.09 -24.47 -11.35
N SER A 32 10.33 -23.97 -11.27
CA SER A 32 11.28 -24.35 -10.21
C SER A 32 10.79 -23.93 -8.83
N CYS A 33 10.20 -22.74 -8.70
CA CYS A 33 9.66 -22.27 -7.43
C CYS A 33 8.53 -23.18 -6.91
N LEU A 34 7.51 -23.45 -7.73
CA LEU A 34 6.33 -24.22 -7.32
C LEU A 34 6.64 -25.68 -7.00
N ALA A 35 7.76 -26.22 -7.49
CA ALA A 35 8.24 -27.55 -7.11
C ALA A 35 8.60 -27.66 -5.61
N ASN A 36 8.76 -26.53 -4.91
CA ASN A 36 9.01 -26.49 -3.47
C ASN A 36 7.71 -26.58 -2.63
N LEU A 37 6.54 -26.54 -3.26
CA LEU A 37 5.27 -26.70 -2.57
C LEU A 37 4.90 -28.18 -2.46
N SER A 38 4.33 -28.57 -1.32
CA SER A 38 3.75 -29.90 -1.18
C SER A 38 2.61 -30.10 -2.19
N THR A 39 2.35 -31.35 -2.57
CA THR A 39 1.25 -31.66 -3.50
C THR A 39 -0.11 -31.17 -2.98
N GLN A 40 -0.31 -31.19 -1.66
CA GLN A 40 -1.54 -30.69 -1.03
C GLN A 40 -1.69 -29.18 -1.22
N VAL A 41 -0.64 -28.40 -0.94
CA VAL A 41 -0.64 -26.95 -1.12
C VAL A 41 -0.79 -26.59 -2.61
N ARG A 42 -0.06 -27.28 -3.50
CA ARG A 42 -0.08 -27.03 -4.94
C ARG A 42 -1.46 -27.19 -5.57
N ARG A 43 -2.33 -28.04 -5.02
CA ARG A 43 -3.71 -28.26 -5.49
C ARG A 43 -4.63 -27.06 -5.27
N GLN A 44 -4.32 -26.16 -4.34
CA GLN A 44 -5.10 -24.95 -4.08
C GLN A 44 -4.83 -23.84 -5.11
N LEU A 45 -3.75 -23.96 -5.87
CA LEU A 45 -3.29 -22.96 -6.85
C LEU A 45 -3.72 -23.34 -8.28
N PRO A 46 -3.78 -22.37 -9.23
CA PRO A 46 -3.95 -22.67 -10.64
C PRO A 46 -2.96 -23.74 -11.13
N GLN A 47 -3.47 -24.77 -11.82
CA GLN A 47 -2.68 -25.98 -12.12
C GLN A 47 -1.59 -25.76 -13.17
N THR A 48 -1.71 -24.73 -14.00
CA THR A 48 -0.74 -24.40 -15.05
C THR A 48 -0.02 -23.09 -14.76
N ILE A 49 1.20 -22.96 -15.29
CA ILE A 49 1.97 -21.71 -15.25
C ILE A 49 1.22 -20.60 -16.00
N ASP A 50 0.60 -20.93 -17.13
CA ASP A 50 -0.24 -19.99 -17.88
C ASP A 50 -1.44 -19.49 -17.06
N GLY A 51 -2.04 -20.35 -16.23
CA GLY A 51 -3.12 -19.95 -15.32
C GLY A 51 -2.65 -18.94 -14.28
N LEU A 52 -1.44 -19.12 -13.72
CA LEU A 52 -0.84 -18.16 -12.79
C LEU A 52 -0.46 -16.84 -13.47
N ASN A 53 0.14 -16.91 -14.67
CA ASN A 53 0.48 -15.73 -15.45
C ASN A 53 -0.76 -14.95 -15.90
N HIS A 54 -1.85 -15.65 -16.23
CA HIS A 54 -3.13 -15.03 -16.55
C HIS A 54 -3.73 -14.33 -15.32
N ALA A 55 -3.71 -14.99 -14.16
CA ALA A 55 -4.18 -14.40 -12.89
C ALA A 55 -3.38 -13.15 -12.49
N MET A 56 -2.06 -13.16 -12.74
CA MET A 56 -1.20 -11.98 -12.54
C MET A 56 -1.65 -10.78 -13.37
N ALA A 57 -2.28 -10.95 -14.54
CA ALA A 57 -2.87 -9.88 -15.34
C ALA A 57 -1.99 -8.61 -15.51
N ARG A 58 -0.67 -8.79 -15.69
CA ARG A 58 0.35 -7.71 -15.79
C ARG A 58 0.58 -6.90 -14.50
N ARG A 59 0.09 -7.35 -13.35
CA ARG A 59 0.39 -6.76 -12.04
C ARG A 59 1.86 -6.97 -11.70
N GLY A 60 2.41 -6.03 -10.95
CA GLY A 60 3.78 -6.11 -10.42
C GLY A 60 3.95 -7.22 -9.38
N ALA A 61 2.90 -7.54 -8.62
CA ALA A 61 2.86 -8.65 -7.70
C ALA A 61 1.43 -9.16 -7.48
N MET A 62 1.32 -10.33 -6.85
CA MET A 62 0.04 -10.90 -6.40
C MET A 62 0.30 -11.85 -5.24
N VAL A 63 -0.55 -11.78 -4.23
CA VAL A 63 -0.65 -12.76 -3.16
C VAL A 63 -1.75 -13.78 -3.44
N LEU A 64 -1.47 -15.06 -3.16
CA LEU A 64 -2.41 -16.17 -3.16
C LEU A 64 -2.38 -16.80 -1.75
N PRO A 65 -3.33 -16.42 -0.87
CA PRO A 65 -3.44 -17.03 0.46
C PRO A 65 -3.69 -18.53 0.36
N LEU A 66 -3.12 -19.29 1.28
CA LEU A 66 -3.21 -20.75 1.29
C LEU A 66 -3.71 -21.26 2.64
N VAL A 67 -4.49 -22.32 2.60
CA VAL A 67 -4.98 -23.02 3.81
C VAL A 67 -4.07 -24.21 4.07
N ASP A 68 -3.07 -24.02 4.92
CA ASP A 68 -2.10 -25.03 5.35
C ASP A 68 -1.61 -24.73 6.77
N THR A 69 -1.03 -25.73 7.47
CA THR A 69 -0.51 -25.55 8.84
C THR A 69 0.81 -24.79 8.87
N GLU A 70 1.66 -24.95 7.85
CA GLU A 70 3.00 -24.37 7.77
C GLU A 70 3.09 -23.25 6.72
N VAL A 71 2.28 -23.30 5.66
CA VAL A 71 2.31 -22.34 4.55
C VAL A 71 1.15 -21.34 4.65
N SER A 72 1.47 -20.05 4.71
CA SER A 72 0.47 -18.97 4.74
C SER A 72 -0.01 -18.57 3.35
N GLY A 73 0.84 -18.69 2.33
CA GLY A 73 0.55 -18.18 1.01
C GLY A 73 1.70 -18.27 0.03
N LEU A 74 1.37 -18.01 -1.23
CA LEU A 74 2.30 -17.84 -2.34
C LEU A 74 2.27 -16.38 -2.78
N ILE A 75 3.44 -15.75 -2.90
CA ILE A 75 3.57 -14.40 -3.46
C ILE A 75 4.29 -14.50 -4.79
N LEU A 76 3.66 -13.98 -5.84
CA LEU A 76 4.26 -13.85 -7.15
C LEU A 76 4.78 -12.44 -7.33
N ILE A 77 6.03 -12.30 -7.77
CA ILE A 77 6.66 -11.01 -8.07
C ILE A 77 7.02 -10.98 -9.55
N SER A 78 6.60 -9.92 -10.23
CA SER A 78 7.00 -9.61 -11.61
C SER A 78 7.76 -8.28 -11.63
N PRO A 79 9.09 -8.32 -11.43
CA PRO A 79 9.90 -7.10 -11.32
C PRO A 79 9.77 -6.14 -12.50
N SER A 80 9.59 -6.68 -13.72
CA SER A 80 9.41 -5.91 -14.95
C SER A 80 8.12 -5.08 -15.00
N HIS A 81 7.12 -5.42 -14.19
CA HIS A 81 5.85 -4.70 -14.08
C HIS A 81 5.77 -3.80 -12.84
N ILE A 82 6.85 -3.71 -12.04
CA ILE A 82 6.90 -2.85 -10.87
C ILE A 82 7.51 -1.50 -11.27
N PRO A 83 6.74 -0.39 -11.22
CA PRO A 83 7.23 0.91 -11.64
C PRO A 83 8.35 1.39 -10.72
N GLN A 84 9.34 2.07 -11.32
CA GLN A 84 10.40 2.78 -10.59
C GLN A 84 10.11 4.28 -10.44
N THR A 85 9.09 4.77 -11.14
CA THR A 85 8.66 6.16 -11.13
C THR A 85 7.16 6.20 -11.36
N ILE A 86 6.47 7.15 -10.73
CA ILE A 86 5.07 7.49 -11.03
C ILE A 86 5.02 8.92 -11.55
N LEU A 87 4.22 9.16 -12.59
CA LEU A 87 3.99 10.48 -13.15
C LEU A 87 2.56 10.93 -12.81
N VAL A 88 2.39 12.20 -12.46
CA VAL A 88 1.10 12.84 -12.17
C VAL A 88 1.05 14.22 -12.82
N ASP A 89 -0.10 14.54 -13.43
CA ASP A 89 -0.38 15.87 -13.96
C ASP A 89 -1.01 16.71 -12.85
N LEU A 90 -0.40 17.86 -12.53
CA LEU A 90 -0.95 18.86 -11.64
C LEU A 90 -1.02 20.18 -12.40
N SER A 91 -2.24 20.66 -12.65
CA SER A 91 -2.48 21.94 -13.33
C SER A 91 -1.83 22.06 -14.73
N GLY A 92 -1.70 20.96 -15.46
CA GLY A 92 -1.11 20.92 -16.81
C GLY A 92 0.41 20.74 -16.83
N GLU A 93 1.03 20.55 -15.66
CA GLU A 93 2.45 20.22 -15.53
C GLU A 93 2.63 18.77 -15.06
N LEU A 94 3.54 18.05 -15.72
CA LEU A 94 3.83 16.66 -15.40
C LEU A 94 4.92 16.56 -14.34
N HIS A 95 4.57 16.05 -13.17
CA HIS A 95 5.50 15.82 -12.06
C HIS A 95 5.88 14.35 -11.95
N SER A 96 7.15 14.11 -11.66
CA SER A 96 7.72 12.77 -11.51
C SER A 96 8.01 12.48 -10.04
N PHE A 97 7.55 11.33 -9.57
CA PHE A 97 7.81 10.83 -8.23
C PHE A 97 8.65 9.54 -8.33
N PRO A 98 9.95 9.58 -8.00
CA PRO A 98 10.79 8.39 -8.01
C PRO A 98 10.40 7.43 -6.88
N LEU A 99 10.42 6.12 -7.18
CA LEU A 99 10.13 5.06 -6.22
C LEU A 99 11.41 4.30 -5.89
N VAL A 100 11.95 4.57 -4.71
CA VAL A 100 13.11 3.86 -4.15
C VAL A 100 12.68 2.50 -3.63
N GLU A 101 13.46 1.46 -3.95
CA GLU A 101 13.21 0.07 -3.53
C GLU A 101 11.78 -0.43 -3.80
N SER A 102 11.17 -0.01 -4.91
CA SER A 102 9.76 -0.29 -5.25
C SER A 102 9.39 -1.78 -5.22
N GLN A 103 10.32 -2.66 -5.60
CA GLN A 103 10.13 -4.11 -5.52
C GLN A 103 9.99 -4.60 -4.07
N LYS A 104 10.80 -4.04 -3.16
CA LYS A 104 10.79 -4.40 -1.73
C LYS A 104 9.50 -3.92 -1.06
N LEU A 105 9.08 -2.70 -1.36
CA LEU A 105 7.80 -2.18 -0.86
C LEU A 105 6.62 -3.00 -1.38
N THR A 106 6.61 -3.32 -2.67
CA THR A 106 5.55 -4.15 -3.27
C THR A 106 5.47 -5.50 -2.58
N LEU A 107 6.60 -6.18 -2.39
CA LEU A 107 6.66 -7.43 -1.64
C LEU A 107 6.13 -7.29 -0.20
N TRP A 108 6.55 -6.26 0.53
CA TRP A 108 6.10 -6.06 1.90
C TRP A 108 4.60 -5.80 1.99
N HIS A 109 4.02 -5.10 1.03
CA HIS A 109 2.58 -4.95 0.91
C HIS A 109 1.90 -6.31 0.74
N GLU A 110 2.35 -7.16 -0.20
CA GLU A 110 1.79 -8.50 -0.40
C GLU A 110 1.90 -9.39 0.86
N LEU A 111 3.02 -9.28 1.58
CA LEU A 111 3.19 -9.97 2.87
C LEU A 111 2.24 -9.44 3.93
N GLY A 112 1.91 -8.15 3.88
CA GLY A 112 0.92 -7.51 4.72
C GLY A 112 -0.48 -8.11 4.55
N HIS A 113 -0.88 -8.48 3.33
CA HIS A 113 -2.16 -9.19 3.12
C HIS A 113 -2.18 -10.56 3.82
N LEU A 114 -1.07 -11.31 3.80
CA LEU A 114 -0.99 -12.59 4.54
C LEU A 114 -1.02 -12.38 6.05
N GLN A 115 -0.38 -11.31 6.54
CA GLN A 115 -0.44 -10.93 7.96
C GLN A 115 -1.84 -10.51 8.40
N ALA A 116 -2.61 -9.90 7.51
CA ALA A 116 -3.99 -9.54 7.80
C ALA A 116 -4.83 -10.77 8.18
N ALA A 117 -4.63 -11.90 7.48
CA ALA A 117 -5.27 -13.17 7.84
C ALA A 117 -4.83 -13.67 9.23
N VAL A 118 -3.55 -13.52 9.58
CA VAL A 118 -3.04 -13.86 10.93
C VAL A 118 -3.71 -13.03 12.03
N LEU A 119 -4.02 -11.76 11.78
CA LEU A 119 -4.75 -10.92 12.75
C LEU A 119 -6.19 -11.40 12.95
N VAL A 120 -6.85 -11.81 11.85
CA VAL A 120 -8.20 -12.39 11.90
C VAL A 120 -8.20 -13.70 12.67
N ASP A 121 -7.28 -14.61 12.38
CA ASP A 121 -7.15 -15.91 13.07
C ASP A 121 -6.92 -15.75 14.58
N LYS A 122 -6.28 -14.64 15.00
CA LYS A 122 -6.03 -14.29 16.40
C LYS A 122 -7.19 -13.56 17.08
N GLY A 123 -8.29 -13.32 16.36
CA GLY A 123 -9.46 -12.60 16.87
C GLY A 123 -9.22 -11.12 17.13
N LEU A 124 -8.19 -10.51 16.51
CA LEU A 124 -8.02 -9.05 16.58
C LEU A 124 -8.94 -8.30 15.65
N MET A 125 -9.42 -8.96 14.61
CA MET A 125 -10.36 -8.42 13.64
C MET A 125 -11.34 -9.54 13.30
N GLU A 126 -12.64 -9.24 13.24
CA GLU A 126 -13.71 -10.24 13.07
C GLU A 126 -13.93 -10.65 11.59
N GLY A 127 -13.08 -10.15 10.70
CA GLY A 127 -13.17 -10.22 9.24
C GLY A 127 -12.64 -8.92 8.64
N LEU A 128 -12.34 -8.91 7.35
CA LEU A 128 -11.79 -7.74 6.65
C LEU A 128 -12.63 -7.42 5.43
N THR A 129 -12.98 -6.14 5.26
CA THR A 129 -13.44 -5.62 3.97
C THR A 129 -12.27 -5.49 3.00
N ASP A 130 -12.54 -5.34 1.70
CA ASP A 130 -11.50 -5.10 0.69
C ASP A 130 -10.63 -3.89 1.06
N TYR A 131 -11.24 -2.81 1.54
CA TYR A 131 -10.51 -1.63 2.02
C TYR A 131 -9.61 -1.94 3.22
N GLN A 132 -10.08 -2.78 4.14
CA GLN A 132 -9.31 -3.20 5.31
C GLN A 132 -8.13 -4.10 4.96
N HIS A 133 -8.28 -4.98 3.96
CA HIS A 133 -7.18 -5.76 3.43
C HIS A 133 -6.03 -4.87 2.94
N GLU A 134 -6.35 -3.76 2.26
CA GLU A 134 -5.36 -2.81 1.74
C GLU A 134 -4.64 -2.03 2.84
N TRP A 135 -5.39 -1.41 3.77
CA TRP A 135 -4.72 -0.57 4.78
C TRP A 135 -3.98 -1.39 5.83
N VAL A 136 -4.42 -2.61 6.17
CA VAL A 136 -3.65 -3.50 7.05
C VAL A 136 -2.33 -3.88 6.37
N ALA A 137 -2.36 -4.16 5.07
CA ALA A 137 -1.17 -4.47 4.30
C ALA A 137 -0.18 -3.30 4.26
N ASP A 138 -0.67 -2.07 4.06
CA ASP A 138 0.17 -0.88 4.13
C ASP A 138 0.69 -0.59 5.56
N CYS A 139 -0.09 -0.86 6.61
CA CYS A 139 0.40 -0.75 8.00
C CYS A 139 1.54 -1.73 8.28
N TYR A 140 1.43 -2.97 7.79
CA TYR A 140 2.52 -3.95 7.89
C TYR A 140 3.76 -3.47 7.14
N LEU A 141 3.59 -2.95 5.93
CA LEU A 141 4.68 -2.36 5.15
C LEU A 141 5.38 -1.23 5.92
N VAL A 142 4.62 -0.31 6.53
CA VAL A 142 5.19 0.78 7.34
C VAL A 142 6.02 0.22 8.50
N TRP A 143 5.44 -0.68 9.30
CA TRP A 143 6.14 -1.31 10.42
C TRP A 143 7.40 -2.05 10.00
N ARG A 144 7.30 -2.85 8.94
CA ARG A 144 8.41 -3.64 8.43
C ARG A 144 9.51 -2.77 7.86
N SER A 145 9.15 -1.74 7.09
CA SER A 145 10.11 -0.79 6.53
C SER A 145 10.89 -0.08 7.62
N ALA A 146 10.22 0.47 8.64
CA ALA A 146 10.85 1.13 9.78
C ALA A 146 11.87 0.22 10.48
N ARG A 147 11.53 -1.06 10.68
CA ARG A 147 12.44 -2.04 11.31
C ARG A 147 13.62 -2.43 10.44
N GLU A 148 13.40 -2.66 9.15
CA GLU A 148 14.44 -3.15 8.25
C GLU A 148 15.40 -2.04 7.78
N THR A 149 14.91 -0.82 7.60
CA THR A 149 15.73 0.30 7.07
C THR A 149 16.16 1.29 8.15
N GLN A 150 15.59 1.22 9.35
CA GLN A 150 15.83 2.19 10.42
C GLN A 150 15.51 3.63 9.97
N GLY A 151 14.45 3.79 9.16
CA GLY A 151 14.00 5.08 8.64
C GLY A 151 12.53 5.05 8.21
N LEU A 152 11.94 6.23 8.01
CA LEU A 152 10.54 6.37 7.60
C LEU A 152 10.37 6.78 6.14
N ASP A 153 11.45 6.92 5.38
CA ASP A 153 11.39 7.39 3.99
C ASP A 153 10.54 6.47 3.12
N LEU A 154 10.65 5.15 3.28
CA LEU A 154 9.85 4.18 2.54
C LEU A 154 8.37 4.17 2.99
N ALA A 155 8.10 4.47 4.26
CA ALA A 155 6.75 4.61 4.76
C ALA A 155 6.06 5.86 4.17
N TRP A 156 6.77 6.99 4.15
CA TRP A 156 6.31 8.20 3.47
C TRP A 156 6.19 8.02 1.97
N GLN A 157 7.09 7.28 1.33
CA GLN A 157 6.98 6.94 -0.09
C GLN A 157 5.67 6.19 -0.39
N GLN A 158 5.29 5.22 0.44
CA GLN A 158 4.03 4.50 0.28
C GLN A 158 2.82 5.43 0.49
N TYR A 159 2.87 6.29 1.52
CA TYR A 159 1.86 7.33 1.75
C TYR A 159 1.65 8.23 0.52
N HIS A 160 2.75 8.73 -0.06
CA HIS A 160 2.71 9.59 -1.25
C HIS A 160 2.21 8.83 -2.47
N ARG A 161 2.68 7.58 -2.67
CA ARG A 161 2.23 6.72 -3.76
C ARG A 161 0.71 6.53 -3.76
N ARG A 162 0.11 6.20 -2.60
CA ARG A 162 -1.36 6.02 -2.50
C ARG A 162 -2.13 7.28 -2.84
N ASN A 163 -1.64 8.44 -2.42
CA ASN A 163 -2.21 9.72 -2.82
C ASN A 163 -2.09 9.95 -4.33
N ILE A 164 -0.90 9.75 -4.91
CA ILE A 164 -0.65 9.96 -6.34
C ILE A 164 -1.52 9.03 -7.19
N ASP A 165 -1.72 7.77 -6.79
CA ASP A 165 -2.55 6.83 -7.52
C ASP A 165 -3.99 7.34 -7.66
N VAL A 166 -4.59 7.87 -6.57
CA VAL A 166 -5.95 8.46 -6.64
C VAL A 166 -6.01 9.85 -7.27
N MET A 167 -4.93 10.64 -7.23
CA MET A 167 -4.86 11.90 -8.01
C MET A 167 -5.01 11.60 -9.50
N LYS A 168 -4.39 10.51 -9.97
CA LYS A 168 -4.41 10.12 -11.38
C LYS A 168 -5.73 9.47 -11.80
N ASP A 169 -6.26 8.60 -10.95
CA ASP A 169 -7.50 7.89 -11.21
C ASP A 169 -8.19 7.48 -9.89
N VAL A 170 -9.37 8.04 -9.66
CA VAL A 170 -10.17 7.75 -8.45
C VAL A 170 -10.72 6.32 -8.41
N SER A 171 -10.59 5.54 -9.49
CA SER A 171 -10.87 4.10 -9.45
C SER A 171 -9.98 3.36 -8.44
N PHE A 172 -8.83 3.93 -8.06
CA PHE A 172 -7.94 3.41 -7.02
C PHE A 172 -8.38 3.71 -5.58
N MET A 173 -9.55 4.32 -5.34
CA MET A 173 -9.99 4.69 -3.99
C MET A 173 -10.08 3.52 -3.01
N SER A 174 -10.36 2.29 -3.47
CA SER A 174 -10.31 1.09 -2.61
C SER A 174 -8.92 0.79 -2.06
N HIS A 175 -7.86 1.34 -2.65
CA HIS A 175 -6.47 1.21 -2.21
C HIS A 175 -5.95 2.50 -1.57
N TRP A 176 -6.81 3.52 -1.36
CA TRP A 176 -6.40 4.79 -0.74
C TRP A 176 -6.39 4.69 0.78
N THR A 177 -5.30 4.13 1.30
CA THR A 177 -5.09 3.82 2.72
C THR A 177 -4.59 5.01 3.55
N VAL A 178 -4.41 6.17 2.90
CA VAL A 178 -3.84 7.39 3.49
C VAL A 178 -4.55 7.88 4.76
N PRO A 179 -5.90 7.84 4.86
CA PRO A 179 -6.58 8.18 6.10
C PRO A 179 -6.12 7.34 7.31
N VAL A 180 -5.77 6.07 7.09
CA VAL A 180 -5.22 5.18 8.13
C VAL A 180 -3.72 5.43 8.32
N LEU A 181 -2.95 5.54 7.24
CA LEU A 181 -1.50 5.76 7.33
C LEU A 181 -1.15 7.09 7.99
N SER A 182 -1.96 8.14 7.79
CA SER A 182 -1.77 9.43 8.46
C SER A 182 -1.89 9.32 9.98
N GLN A 183 -2.83 8.52 10.49
CA GLN A 183 -2.97 8.24 11.91
C GLN A 183 -1.80 7.41 12.44
N LEU A 184 -1.35 6.40 11.70
CA LEU A 184 -0.19 5.60 12.08
C LEU A 184 1.09 6.43 12.18
N LEU A 185 1.38 7.23 11.14
CA LEU A 185 2.60 8.04 11.04
C LEU A 185 2.58 9.28 11.94
N SER A 186 1.42 9.78 12.33
CA SER A 186 1.31 10.85 13.32
C SER A 186 1.43 10.34 14.76
N ARG A 187 1.02 9.09 15.00
CA ARG A 187 1.02 8.50 16.34
C ARG A 187 2.34 7.90 16.75
N TYR A 188 3.09 7.32 15.82
CA TYR A 188 4.34 6.65 16.13
C TYR A 188 5.50 7.26 15.36
N ASN A 189 6.54 7.64 16.08
CA ASN A 189 7.83 7.92 15.48
C ASN A 189 8.60 6.61 15.17
N LEU A 190 9.79 6.74 14.57
CA LEU A 190 10.63 5.60 14.20
C LEU A 190 10.99 4.71 15.40
N GLU A 191 11.37 5.31 16.53
CA GLU A 191 11.75 4.55 17.73
C GLU A 191 10.58 3.75 18.27
N GLU A 192 9.38 4.32 18.27
CA GLU A 192 8.16 3.65 18.73
C GLU A 192 7.75 2.51 17.79
N LEU A 193 7.77 2.73 16.47
CA LEU A 193 7.46 1.68 15.48
C LEU A 193 8.43 0.49 15.59
N THR A 194 9.71 0.76 15.83
CA THR A 194 10.74 -0.29 15.91
C THR A 194 10.73 -1.07 17.22
N ARG A 195 10.14 -0.53 18.29
CA ARG A 195 9.95 -1.22 19.58
C ARG A 195 8.92 -2.36 19.52
N PHE A 196 7.96 -2.31 18.59
CA PHE A 196 7.03 -3.41 18.40
C PHE A 196 7.73 -4.62 17.78
N ALA A 197 7.99 -5.65 18.61
CA ALA A 197 8.68 -6.86 18.19
C ALA A 197 7.91 -7.65 17.10
N THR A 198 6.58 -7.58 17.13
CA THR A 198 5.68 -8.23 16.18
C THR A 198 4.66 -7.25 15.63
N PHE A 199 4.18 -7.50 14.41
CA PHE A 199 3.12 -6.69 13.81
C PHE A 199 1.80 -6.79 14.61
N ASP A 200 1.49 -7.98 15.14
CA ASP A 200 0.38 -8.22 16.06
C ASP A 200 0.41 -7.27 17.27
N ALA A 201 1.60 -7.05 17.87
CA ALA A 201 1.76 -6.12 18.98
C ALA A 201 1.48 -4.66 18.57
N LEU A 202 1.93 -4.23 17.39
CA LEU A 202 1.60 -2.91 16.84
C LEU A 202 0.08 -2.78 16.66
N MET A 203 -0.56 -3.76 16.03
CA MET A 203 -1.98 -3.71 15.73
C MET A 203 -2.85 -3.72 16.99
N ARG A 204 -2.44 -4.43 18.05
CA ARG A 204 -3.11 -4.36 19.37
C ARG A 204 -3.11 -2.96 19.98
N ASP A 205 -2.05 -2.20 19.78
CA ASP A 205 -1.93 -0.83 20.29
C ASP A 205 -2.63 0.19 19.38
N PHE A 206 -2.60 -0.05 18.06
CA PHE A 206 -3.12 0.86 17.06
C PHE A 206 -4.65 0.76 16.89
N LEU A 207 -5.18 -0.46 16.70
CA LEU A 207 -6.59 -0.69 16.37
C LEU A 207 -7.61 -0.04 17.33
N PRO A 208 -7.43 -0.07 18.67
CA PRO A 208 -8.43 0.47 19.59
C PRO A 208 -8.66 1.99 19.46
N GLN A 209 -7.75 2.72 18.83
CA GLN A 209 -7.87 4.17 18.63
C GLN A 209 -7.91 4.55 17.14
N LEU A 210 -7.97 3.56 16.25
CA LEU A 210 -8.05 3.81 14.82
C LEU A 210 -9.45 4.32 14.47
N GLU A 211 -9.51 5.55 13.97
CA GLU A 211 -10.74 6.10 13.41
C GLU A 211 -10.82 5.75 11.93
N GLN A 212 -11.82 4.95 11.55
CA GLN A 212 -12.06 4.60 10.15
C GLN A 212 -13.11 5.53 9.55
N ALA A 213 -12.80 6.09 8.37
CA ALA A 213 -13.80 6.78 7.57
C ALA A 213 -14.89 5.79 7.14
N ASN A 214 -16.16 6.19 7.28
CA ASN A 214 -17.27 5.42 6.73
C ASN A 214 -17.34 5.58 5.20
N GLN A 215 -18.14 4.73 4.55
CA GLN A 215 -18.26 4.73 3.09
C GLN A 215 -18.70 6.09 2.52
N ASP A 216 -19.69 6.76 3.13
CA ASP A 216 -20.14 8.08 2.68
C ASP A 216 -19.00 9.10 2.67
N THR A 217 -18.14 9.09 3.71
CA THR A 217 -16.99 9.98 3.78
C THR A 217 -15.94 9.63 2.72
N LEU A 218 -15.71 8.34 2.44
CA LEU A 218 -14.82 7.91 1.37
C LEU A 218 -15.36 8.31 -0.01
N ASP A 219 -16.67 8.26 -0.22
CA ASP A 219 -17.32 8.69 -1.46
C ASP A 219 -17.24 10.21 -1.65
N GLU A 220 -17.43 10.99 -0.58
CA GLU A 220 -17.19 12.44 -0.59
C GLU A 220 -15.73 12.77 -0.95
N PHE A 221 -14.77 12.05 -0.37
CA PHE A 221 -13.36 12.21 -0.74
C PHE A 221 -13.07 11.82 -2.19
N SER A 222 -13.59 10.69 -2.65
CA SER A 222 -13.47 10.24 -4.05
C SER A 222 -13.95 11.33 -5.01
N SER A 223 -15.13 11.89 -4.74
CA SER A 223 -15.72 12.95 -5.55
C SER A 223 -14.87 14.23 -5.56
N LEU A 224 -14.38 14.65 -4.39
CA LEU A 224 -13.49 15.81 -4.28
C LEU A 224 -12.15 15.59 -4.98
N ILE A 225 -11.52 14.42 -4.82
CA ILE A 225 -10.24 14.07 -5.45
C ILE A 225 -10.42 14.08 -6.97
N HIS A 226 -11.43 13.39 -7.49
CA HIS A 226 -11.73 13.37 -8.93
C HIS A 226 -11.84 14.81 -9.45
N ARG A 227 -12.52 15.66 -8.71
CA ARG A 227 -12.76 17.03 -9.13
C ARG A 227 -11.55 17.95 -9.03
N SER A 228 -10.67 17.73 -8.05
CA SER A 228 -9.50 18.56 -7.81
C SER A 228 -8.29 18.16 -8.64
N PHE A 229 -8.19 16.88 -9.05
CA PHE A 229 -7.02 16.36 -9.75
C PHE A 229 -7.31 15.85 -11.18
N SER A 230 -8.57 15.57 -11.55
CA SER A 230 -8.88 15.15 -12.91
C SER A 230 -8.75 16.31 -13.90
N THR A 231 -7.97 16.09 -14.95
CA THR A 231 -7.88 16.99 -16.11
C THR A 231 -9.19 17.06 -16.93
N GLN A 232 -10.14 16.17 -16.65
CA GLN A 232 -11.45 16.09 -17.32
C GLN A 232 -12.57 16.84 -16.57
N ALA A 233 -12.32 17.34 -15.36
CA ALA A 233 -13.31 18.11 -14.60
C ALA A 233 -13.48 19.52 -15.22
N SER A 234 -14.45 19.66 -16.13
CA SER A 234 -14.61 20.84 -17.00
C SER A 234 -15.13 22.12 -16.34
N LEU A 235 -15.58 22.06 -15.08
CA LEU A 235 -16.16 23.20 -14.36
C LEU A 235 -15.39 23.47 -13.08
N HIS A 236 -14.76 24.65 -12.98
CA HIS A 236 -14.23 25.16 -11.73
C HIS A 236 -15.38 25.58 -10.80
N LEU A 237 -15.44 25.03 -9.58
CA LEU A 237 -16.49 25.26 -8.56
C LEU A 237 -15.77 25.29 -7.21
N PRO A 238 -15.22 26.44 -6.80
CA PRO A 238 -14.38 26.54 -5.62
C PRO A 238 -15.13 26.15 -4.32
N SER A 239 -16.45 26.28 -4.28
CA SER A 239 -17.29 25.97 -3.10
C SER A 239 -17.83 24.54 -3.05
N TYR A 240 -17.54 23.68 -4.04
CA TYR A 240 -18.01 22.30 -4.03
C TYR A 240 -17.46 21.54 -2.82
N MET A 241 -18.36 20.93 -2.03
CA MET A 241 -18.02 20.21 -0.80
C MET A 241 -17.03 20.96 0.09
N TYR A 242 -17.18 22.29 0.21
CA TYR A 242 -16.23 23.15 0.93
C TYR A 242 -15.98 22.69 2.37
N TRP A 243 -16.98 22.11 3.04
CA TRP A 243 -16.88 21.59 4.41
C TRP A 243 -15.90 20.42 4.54
N ARG A 244 -15.68 19.66 3.45
CA ARG A 244 -14.82 18.46 3.43
C ARG A 244 -13.39 18.76 3.00
N LYS A 245 -13.17 19.86 2.27
CA LYS A 245 -11.84 20.28 1.79
C LYS A 245 -10.77 20.40 2.88
N PRO A 246 -11.04 20.95 4.08
CA PRO A 246 -10.04 21.02 5.14
C PRO A 246 -9.57 19.64 5.60
N ALA A 247 -10.47 18.66 5.70
CA ALA A 247 -10.11 17.29 6.05
C ALA A 247 -9.31 16.62 4.92
N LEU A 248 -9.72 16.81 3.66
CA LEU A 248 -8.99 16.25 2.51
C LEU A 248 -7.57 16.81 2.42
N ARG A 249 -7.40 18.12 2.65
CA ARG A 249 -6.09 18.77 2.64
C ARG A 249 -5.08 18.06 3.54
N GLN A 250 -5.49 17.66 4.75
CA GLN A 250 -4.61 17.01 5.73
C GLN A 250 -3.94 15.75 5.15
N TYR A 251 -4.61 15.05 4.25
CA TYR A 251 -4.09 13.85 3.62
C TYR A 251 -3.15 14.13 2.45
N PHE A 252 -3.34 15.23 1.75
CA PHE A 252 -2.63 15.54 0.50
C PHE A 252 -1.48 16.53 0.65
N GLU A 253 -1.49 17.39 1.67
CA GLU A 253 -0.52 18.48 1.83
C GLU A 253 0.93 17.98 1.80
N SER A 254 1.26 16.90 2.54
CA SER A 254 2.62 16.35 2.54
C SER A 254 3.04 15.81 1.16
N THR A 255 2.12 15.17 0.43
CA THR A 255 2.37 14.69 -0.94
C THR A 255 2.58 15.83 -1.92
N LEU A 256 1.76 16.89 -1.83
CA LEU A 256 1.92 18.08 -2.66
C LEU A 256 3.26 18.77 -2.38
N VAL A 257 3.67 18.88 -1.11
CA VAL A 257 4.99 19.43 -0.75
C VAL A 257 6.12 18.56 -1.33
N SER A 258 5.97 17.23 -1.32
CA SER A 258 6.95 16.33 -1.91
C SER A 258 7.06 16.46 -3.44
N LEU A 259 5.98 16.83 -4.13
CA LEU A 259 5.94 16.94 -5.60
C LEU A 259 6.31 18.34 -6.10
N LEU A 260 5.86 19.39 -5.40
CA LEU A 260 5.90 20.78 -5.84
C LEU A 260 6.84 21.67 -5.02
N GLY A 261 7.39 21.15 -3.92
CA GLY A 261 7.97 21.98 -2.87
C GLY A 261 6.90 22.74 -2.06
N ARG A 262 7.32 23.40 -0.99
CA ARG A 262 6.39 24.06 -0.04
C ARG A 262 5.59 25.18 -0.69
N ASP A 263 6.25 26.03 -1.46
CA ASP A 263 5.60 27.20 -2.08
C ASP A 263 4.62 26.78 -3.18
N GLY A 264 5.02 25.81 -4.02
CA GLY A 264 4.14 25.26 -5.06
C GLY A 264 2.93 24.53 -4.47
N ALA A 265 3.12 23.77 -3.39
CA ALA A 265 2.00 23.12 -2.69
C ALA A 265 1.01 24.13 -2.11
N ASN A 266 1.51 25.20 -1.47
CA ASN A 266 0.65 26.26 -0.92
C ASN A 266 -0.15 26.98 -2.01
N LEU A 267 0.51 27.33 -3.13
CA LEU A 267 -0.15 27.95 -4.28
C LEU A 267 -1.25 27.04 -4.82
N TRP A 268 -0.94 25.77 -5.05
CA TRP A 268 -1.92 24.78 -5.54
C TRP A 268 -3.11 24.63 -4.58
N LEU A 269 -2.86 24.50 -3.27
CA LEU A 269 -3.91 24.41 -2.25
C LEU A 269 -4.79 25.66 -2.21
N GLN A 270 -4.21 26.84 -2.46
CA GLN A 270 -4.95 28.10 -2.54
C GLN A 270 -5.86 28.13 -3.78
N GLU A 271 -5.33 27.77 -4.95
CA GLU A 271 -6.09 27.69 -6.20
C GLU A 271 -7.26 26.71 -6.11
N GLN A 272 -7.07 25.60 -5.39
CA GLN A 272 -8.12 24.62 -5.15
C GLN A 272 -9.06 24.99 -3.99
N SER A 273 -8.89 26.16 -3.37
CA SER A 273 -9.67 26.63 -2.22
C SER A 273 -9.69 25.62 -1.07
N MET A 274 -8.54 24.96 -0.82
CA MET A 274 -8.34 24.00 0.28
C MET A 274 -7.64 24.61 1.50
N LEU A 275 -7.10 25.82 1.35
CA LEU A 275 -6.69 26.65 2.49
C LEU A 275 -7.95 27.29 3.08
N MET A 276 -8.17 27.16 4.40
CA MET A 276 -9.24 27.92 5.04
C MET A 276 -8.94 29.41 4.87
N THR A 277 -9.79 30.13 4.14
CA THR A 277 -10.02 31.54 4.44
C THR A 277 -10.93 31.56 5.67
N LEU A 278 -10.35 31.92 6.82
CA LEU A 278 -11.11 32.42 7.97
C LEU A 278 -11.95 33.63 7.56
#